data_AF-A0A078KUR0-F1
#
_entry.id   AF-A0A078KUR0-F1
#
_cell.length_a   1.000
_cell.length_b   1.000
_cell.length_c   1.000
_cell.angle_alpha   90.00
_cell.angle_beta   90.00
_cell.angle_gamma   90.00
#
_symmetry.space_group_name_H-M   'P 1'
#
loop_
_entity.id
_entity.type
_entity.pdbx_description
1 polymer ?
#
loop_
_entity_poly.entity_id
_entity_poly.type
_entity_poly.pdbx_seq_one_letter_code
_entity_poly.pdbx_strand_id
1 'polypeptide(L)'
;MGALKSMLLDLKACKVYWKNIILVLFVLGLFVINMSKSVDALFLVIFLLFLPLWQYPFAAYDKCSLLYLSLPQKKSDIVLGRYLLAVLGIVFAFILSACIGLICDPQSVKNGDMFLIASVSTLFIAVLISVQAPIFFKFGYMRSRIFAFLSLGIIAGLIGFALPEAVVGKDISSVMEMAKSPLIPVILLIISAIIVVVSYCISLAVFEKKDI
;
A
#
# COMPACT_ATOMS: atom_id res chain seq x y z
N MET A 1 21.81 -5.34 9.54
CA MET A 1 22.35 -5.60 8.18
C MET A 1 21.69 -6.80 7.47
N GLY A 2 21.06 -7.74 8.21
CA GLY A 2 20.31 -8.87 7.63
C GLY A 2 19.01 -8.47 6.92
N ALA A 3 18.18 -7.65 7.55
CA ALA A 3 16.92 -7.21 6.95
C ALA A 3 17.06 -6.48 5.61
N LEU A 4 18.09 -5.65 5.45
CA LEU A 4 18.36 -4.92 4.20
C LEU A 4 18.81 -5.88 3.07
N LYS A 5 19.54 -6.95 3.42
CA LYS A 5 19.85 -8.03 2.47
C LYS A 5 18.61 -8.83 2.07
N SER A 6 17.69 -9.08 3.01
CA SER A 6 16.41 -9.73 2.74
C SER A 6 15.57 -8.89 1.77
N MET A 7 15.44 -7.59 2.06
CA MET A 7 14.76 -6.62 1.19
C MET A 7 15.37 -6.55 -0.22
N LEU A 8 16.70 -6.54 -0.35
CA LEU A 8 17.37 -6.53 -1.65
C LEU A 8 17.16 -7.82 -2.45
N LEU A 9 17.08 -8.97 -1.77
CA LEU A 9 16.75 -10.24 -2.39
C LEU A 9 15.32 -10.19 -2.96
N ASP A 10 14.38 -9.68 -2.17
CA ASP A 10 12.99 -9.52 -2.57
C ASP A 10 12.83 -8.54 -3.75
N LEU A 11 13.58 -7.43 -3.76
CA LEU A 11 13.63 -6.50 -4.90
C LEU A 11 14.15 -7.19 -6.17
N LYS A 12 15.16 -8.06 -6.05
CA LYS A 12 15.66 -8.84 -7.19
C LYS A 12 14.61 -9.83 -7.69
N ALA A 13 13.83 -10.44 -6.79
CA ALA A 13 12.71 -11.30 -7.17
C ALA A 13 11.62 -10.51 -7.91
N CYS A 14 11.31 -9.29 -7.46
CA CYS A 14 10.38 -8.39 -8.13
C CYS A 14 10.88 -7.88 -9.49
N LYS A 15 12.20 -7.84 -9.74
CA LYS A 15 12.79 -7.39 -11.02
C LYS A 15 12.31 -8.21 -12.22
N VAL A 16 11.85 -9.45 -12.03
CA VAL A 16 11.28 -10.25 -13.12
C VAL A 16 9.94 -9.65 -13.61
N TYR A 17 9.21 -8.93 -12.75
CA TYR A 17 7.83 -8.49 -12.99
C TYR A 17 7.68 -7.00 -13.27
N TRP A 18 8.74 -6.21 -13.15
CA TRP A 18 8.72 -4.77 -13.42
C TRP A 18 8.10 -4.40 -14.78
N LYS A 19 8.35 -5.19 -15.84
CA LYS A 19 7.74 -4.99 -17.18
C LYS A 19 6.22 -5.14 -17.14
N ASN A 20 5.72 -6.14 -16.45
CA ASN A 20 4.28 -6.37 -16.31
C ASN A 20 3.64 -5.26 -15.49
N ILE A 21 4.31 -4.80 -14.44
CA ILE A 21 3.82 -3.70 -13.60
C ILE A 21 3.75 -2.38 -14.39
N ILE A 22 4.78 -2.06 -15.17
CA ILE A 22 4.80 -0.87 -16.03
C ILE A 22 3.67 -0.95 -17.07
N LEU A 23 3.45 -2.13 -17.66
CA LEU A 23 2.38 -2.34 -18.63
C LEU A 23 1.00 -2.16 -17.98
N VAL A 24 0.77 -2.71 -16.79
CA VAL A 24 -0.50 -2.55 -16.05
C VAL A 24 -0.70 -1.08 -15.63
N LEU A 25 0.35 -0.39 -15.17
CA LEU A 25 0.32 1.05 -14.88
C LEU A 25 -0.11 1.86 -16.10
N PHE A 26 0.45 1.54 -17.27
CA PHE A 26 0.13 2.23 -18.51
C PHE A 26 -1.33 2.01 -18.92
N VAL A 27 -1.80 0.76 -18.91
CA VAL A 27 -3.17 0.41 -19.33
C VAL A 27 -4.21 0.98 -18.38
N LEU A 28 -4.03 0.82 -17.06
CA LEU A 28 -4.98 1.35 -16.08
C LEU A 28 -4.93 2.88 -16.01
N GLY A 29 -3.74 3.48 -16.17
CA GLY A 29 -3.59 4.92 -16.26
C GLY A 29 -4.41 5.50 -17.43
N LEU A 30 -4.29 4.92 -18.62
CA LEU A 30 -5.11 5.31 -19.77
C LEU A 30 -6.61 5.11 -19.51
N PHE A 31 -6.99 3.98 -18.90
CA PHE A 31 -8.40 3.70 -18.60
C PHE A 31 -9.01 4.75 -17.65
N VAL A 32 -8.29 5.10 -16.59
CA VAL A 32 -8.76 6.04 -15.56
C VAL A 32 -8.83 7.48 -16.11
N ILE A 33 -7.85 7.90 -16.91
CA ILE A 33 -7.90 9.21 -17.60
C ILE A 33 -9.16 9.31 -18.46
N ASN A 34 -9.47 8.26 -19.23
CA ASN A 34 -10.63 8.24 -20.12
C ASN A 34 -11.96 8.19 -19.35
N MET A 35 -12.04 7.43 -18.25
CA MET A 35 -13.29 7.22 -17.49
C MET A 35 -13.60 8.36 -16.52
N SER A 36 -12.62 8.75 -15.69
CA SER A 36 -12.87 9.60 -14.53
C SER A 36 -12.68 11.09 -14.82
N LYS A 37 -11.95 11.44 -15.89
CA LYS A 37 -11.50 12.80 -16.22
C LYS A 37 -10.86 13.58 -15.05
N SER A 38 -10.55 12.91 -13.95
CA SER A 38 -10.05 13.49 -12.70
C SER A 38 -8.70 12.87 -12.40
N VAL A 39 -7.72 13.74 -12.14
CA VAL A 39 -6.36 13.32 -11.82
C VAL A 39 -6.31 12.59 -10.47
N ASP A 40 -7.28 12.87 -9.59
CA ASP A 40 -7.39 12.31 -8.24
C ASP A 40 -7.54 10.78 -8.22
N ALA A 41 -8.35 10.24 -9.14
CA ALA A 41 -8.57 8.80 -9.26
C ALA A 41 -7.30 8.06 -9.70
N LEU A 42 -6.40 8.72 -10.45
CA LEU A 42 -5.13 8.12 -10.86
C LEU A 42 -4.21 7.87 -9.66
N PHE A 43 -4.26 8.72 -8.64
CA PHE A 43 -3.43 8.56 -7.45
C PHE A 43 -3.78 7.27 -6.69
N LEU A 44 -5.07 7.04 -6.43
CA LEU A 44 -5.51 5.82 -5.76
C LEU A 44 -5.11 4.55 -6.54
N VAL A 45 -5.16 4.60 -7.87
CA VAL A 45 -4.78 3.49 -8.75
C VAL A 45 -3.28 3.24 -8.73
N ILE A 46 -2.45 4.28 -8.77
CA ILE A 46 -0.99 4.15 -8.64
C ILE A 46 -0.65 3.44 -7.34
N PHE A 47 -1.27 3.86 -6.24
CA PHE A 47 -1.12 3.24 -4.93
C PHE A 47 -1.53 1.76 -4.97
N LEU A 48 -2.74 1.43 -5.46
CA LEU A 48 -3.24 0.06 -5.52
C LEU A 48 -2.32 -0.89 -6.32
N LEU A 49 -1.56 -0.36 -7.28
CA LEU A 49 -0.61 -1.14 -8.07
C LEU A 49 0.67 -1.50 -7.32
N PHE A 50 1.00 -0.83 -6.22
CA PHE A 50 2.10 -1.23 -5.34
C PHE A 50 1.77 -2.41 -4.43
N LEU A 51 0.49 -2.72 -4.20
CA LEU A 51 0.09 -3.87 -3.37
C LEU A 51 0.57 -5.21 -3.95
N PRO A 52 0.34 -5.55 -5.23
CA PRO A 52 0.86 -6.78 -5.84
C PRO A 52 2.39 -6.91 -5.77
N LEU A 53 3.10 -5.79 -5.91
CA LEU A 53 4.55 -5.72 -5.79
C LEU A 53 5.03 -6.17 -4.41
N TRP A 54 4.37 -5.66 -3.37
CA TRP A 54 4.65 -6.01 -1.98
C TRP A 54 4.22 -7.45 -1.63
N GLN A 55 3.17 -7.97 -2.27
CA GLN A 55 2.68 -9.34 -2.08
C GLN A 55 3.57 -10.41 -2.69
N TYR A 56 4.31 -10.09 -3.75
CA TYR A 56 5.08 -11.07 -4.52
C TYR A 56 6.16 -11.84 -3.72
N PRO A 57 6.97 -11.20 -2.86
CA PRO A 57 7.90 -11.92 -1.99
C PRO A 57 7.25 -12.99 -1.12
N PHE A 58 6.01 -12.79 -0.68
CA PHE A 58 5.26 -13.81 0.05
C PHE A 58 4.93 -15.03 -0.84
N ALA A 59 4.54 -14.78 -2.09
CA ALA A 59 4.26 -15.84 -3.07
C ALA A 59 5.53 -16.61 -3.47
N ALA A 60 6.65 -15.92 -3.63
CA ALA A 60 7.95 -16.52 -3.95
C ALA A 60 8.48 -17.36 -2.79
N TYR A 61 8.32 -16.87 -1.55
CA TYR A 61 8.69 -17.60 -0.34
C TYR A 61 7.92 -18.91 -0.19
N ASP A 62 6.61 -18.92 -0.44
CA ASP A 62 5.81 -20.15 -0.38
C ASP A 62 6.25 -21.20 -1.42
N LYS A 63 6.64 -20.77 -2.63
CA LYS A 63 7.07 -21.67 -3.70
C LYS A 63 8.49 -22.22 -3.52
N CYS A 64 9.38 -21.42 -2.94
CA CYS A 64 10.80 -21.72 -2.81
C CYS A 64 11.23 -21.88 -1.35
N SER A 65 10.31 -22.28 -0.45
CA SER A 65 10.53 -22.29 1.00
C SER A 65 11.81 -23.01 1.42
N LEU A 66 12.13 -24.15 0.81
CA LEU A 66 13.36 -24.92 1.08
C LEU A 66 14.66 -24.15 0.75
N LEU A 67 14.65 -23.32 -0.31
CA LEU A 67 15.78 -22.46 -0.68
C LEU A 67 15.89 -21.24 0.23
N TYR A 68 14.77 -20.73 0.75
CA TYR A 68 14.78 -19.65 1.72
C TYR A 68 15.22 -20.11 3.11
N LEU A 69 14.91 -21.37 3.49
CA LEU A 69 15.31 -21.98 4.76
C LEU A 69 16.80 -22.33 4.83
N SER A 70 17.46 -22.52 3.69
CA SER A 70 18.91 -22.73 3.64
C SER A 70 19.72 -21.43 3.75
N LEU A 71 19.07 -20.27 3.62
CA LEU A 71 19.71 -18.98 3.86
C LEU A 71 19.79 -18.68 5.37
N PRO A 72 20.94 -18.25 5.90
CA PRO A 72 21.07 -17.87 7.31
C PRO A 72 20.41 -16.50 7.54
N GLN A 73 19.08 -16.46 7.59
CA GLN A 73 18.29 -15.26 7.90
C GLN A 73 17.46 -15.46 9.17
N LYS A 74 17.48 -14.45 10.05
CA LYS A 74 16.62 -14.44 11.23
C LYS A 74 15.17 -14.19 10.79
N LYS A 75 14.21 -14.83 11.47
CA LYS A 75 12.78 -14.61 11.24
C LYS A 75 12.39 -13.11 11.31
N SER A 76 12.97 -12.38 12.26
CA SER A 76 12.77 -10.94 12.42
C SER A 76 13.32 -10.09 11.27
N ASP A 77 14.45 -10.50 10.66
CA ASP A 77 15.02 -9.83 9.48
C ASP A 77 14.12 -10.00 8.24
N ILE A 78 13.45 -11.14 8.11
CA ILE A 78 12.50 -11.41 7.01
C ILE A 78 11.26 -10.52 7.17
N VAL A 79 10.68 -10.47 8.37
CA VAL A 79 9.51 -9.61 8.63
C VAL A 79 9.87 -8.15 8.38
N LEU A 80 10.98 -7.67 8.94
CA LEU A 80 11.41 -6.28 8.76
C LEU A 80 11.72 -5.97 7.30
N GLY A 81 12.35 -6.89 6.55
CA GLY A 81 12.59 -6.74 5.12
C GLY A 81 11.30 -6.51 4.32
N ARG A 82 10.25 -7.29 4.57
CA ARG A 82 8.96 -7.14 3.87
C ARG A 82 8.22 -5.87 4.23
N TYR A 83 8.33 -5.39 5.46
CA TYR A 83 7.77 -4.10 5.86
C TYR A 83 8.56 -2.92 5.27
N LEU A 84 9.89 -3.02 5.17
CA LEU A 84 10.69 -2.02 4.47
C LEU A 84 10.32 -1.93 2.97
N LEU A 85 10.03 -3.06 2.32
CA LEU A 85 9.51 -3.04 0.95
C LEU A 85 8.16 -2.33 0.84
N ALA A 86 7.25 -2.55 1.79
CA ALA A 86 5.97 -1.86 1.83
C ALA A 86 6.17 -0.34 1.90
N VAL A 87 7.01 0.11 2.84
CA VAL A 87 7.30 1.54 3.05
C VAL A 87 7.98 2.14 1.82
N LEU A 88 8.95 1.44 1.22
CA LEU A 88 9.58 1.89 -0.03
C LEU A 88 8.56 2.00 -1.18
N GLY A 89 7.64 1.04 -1.29
CA GLY A 89 6.57 1.09 -2.29
C GLY A 89 5.65 2.29 -2.08
N ILE A 90 5.24 2.57 -0.84
CA ILE A 90 4.41 3.73 -0.49
C ILE A 90 5.14 5.04 -0.81
N VAL A 91 6.40 5.18 -0.41
CA VAL A 91 7.20 6.39 -0.68
C VAL A 91 7.37 6.59 -2.19
N PHE A 92 7.63 5.52 -2.93
CA PHE A 92 7.77 5.61 -4.38
C PHE A 92 6.43 5.95 -5.06
N ALA A 93 5.31 5.35 -4.62
CA ALA A 93 3.97 5.71 -5.08
C ALA A 93 3.69 7.20 -4.85
N PHE A 94 4.04 7.70 -3.67
CA PHE A 94 3.86 9.09 -3.28
C PHE A 94 4.66 10.04 -4.18
N ILE A 95 5.94 9.76 -4.42
CA ILE A 95 6.79 10.55 -5.31
C ILE A 95 6.26 10.51 -6.75
N LEU A 96 5.88 9.32 -7.23
CA LEU A 96 5.34 9.16 -8.58
C LEU A 96 4.03 9.93 -8.76
N SER A 97 3.13 9.87 -7.77
CA SER A 97 1.91 10.70 -7.75
C SER A 97 2.24 12.18 -7.77
N ALA A 98 3.20 12.66 -6.97
CA ALA A 98 3.58 14.06 -6.97
C ALA A 98 4.12 14.52 -8.33
N CYS A 99 4.97 13.70 -8.97
CA CYS A 99 5.51 13.98 -10.30
C CYS A 99 4.41 14.06 -11.38
N ILE A 100 3.49 13.10 -11.39
CA ILE A 100 2.38 13.08 -12.36
C ILE A 100 1.43 14.25 -12.09
N GLY A 101 1.14 14.55 -10.82
CA GLY A 101 0.33 15.67 -10.41
C GLY A 101 0.88 17.02 -10.90
N LEU A 102 2.19 17.23 -10.76
CA LEU A 102 2.86 18.43 -11.28
C LEU A 102 2.74 18.61 -12.80
N ILE A 103 2.66 17.51 -13.56
CA ILE A 103 2.55 17.55 -15.02
C ILE A 103 1.11 17.77 -15.46
N CYS A 104 0.16 17.07 -14.83
CA CYS A 104 -1.24 17.04 -15.26
C CYS A 104 -2.09 18.18 -14.68
N ASP A 105 -1.85 18.57 -13.43
CA ASP A 105 -2.59 19.63 -12.76
C ASP A 105 -1.73 20.36 -11.70
N PRO A 106 -0.82 21.24 -12.16
CA PRO A 106 0.10 21.95 -11.28
C PRO A 106 -0.58 22.94 -10.30
N GLN A 107 -1.83 23.34 -10.56
CA GLN A 107 -2.56 24.24 -9.66
C GLN A 107 -3.07 23.48 -8.43
N SER A 108 -3.59 22.27 -8.61
CA SER A 108 -4.00 21.41 -7.50
C SER A 108 -2.82 20.95 -6.62
N VAL A 109 -1.59 20.88 -7.17
CA VAL A 109 -0.37 20.69 -6.35
C VAL A 109 -0.12 21.92 -5.46
N LYS A 110 -0.20 23.13 -6.02
CA LYS A 110 0.05 24.38 -5.27
C LYS A 110 -0.97 24.61 -4.16
N ASN A 111 -2.22 24.19 -4.37
CA ASN A 111 -3.29 24.32 -3.39
C ASN A 111 -3.22 23.29 -2.26
N GLY A 112 -2.36 22.27 -2.37
CA GLY A 112 -2.21 21.23 -1.36
C GLY A 112 -3.22 20.08 -1.45
N ASP A 113 -4.19 20.18 -2.37
CA ASP A 113 -5.24 19.16 -2.56
C ASP A 113 -4.62 17.79 -2.94
N MET A 114 -3.59 17.80 -3.78
CA MET A 114 -2.87 16.58 -4.15
C MET A 114 -2.12 15.94 -2.97
N PHE A 115 -1.59 16.75 -2.06
CA PHE A 115 -0.91 16.24 -0.87
C PHE A 115 -1.91 15.54 0.07
N LEU A 116 -3.13 16.08 0.17
CA LEU A 116 -4.22 15.44 0.88
C LEU A 116 -4.61 14.11 0.26
N ILE A 117 -4.85 14.07 -1.05
CA ILE A 117 -5.26 12.86 -1.77
C ILE A 117 -4.20 11.76 -1.66
N ALA A 118 -2.92 12.11 -1.81
CA ALA A 118 -1.81 11.18 -1.64
C ALA A 118 -1.72 10.66 -0.19
N SER A 119 -2.02 11.49 0.81
CA SER A 119 -2.02 11.09 2.23
C SER A 119 -3.20 10.15 2.55
N VAL A 120 -4.39 10.43 2.01
CA VAL A 120 -5.56 9.53 2.12
C VAL A 120 -5.28 8.20 1.44
N SER A 121 -4.69 8.21 0.23
CA SER A 121 -4.30 7.00 -0.50
C SER A 121 -3.26 6.19 0.28
N THR A 122 -2.31 6.87 0.93
CA THR A 122 -1.31 6.25 1.79
C THR A 122 -1.94 5.57 3.00
N LEU A 123 -2.89 6.23 3.68
CA LEU A 123 -3.62 5.64 4.79
C LEU A 123 -4.40 4.41 4.36
N PHE A 124 -5.10 4.48 3.22
CA PHE A 124 -5.86 3.37 2.68
C PHE A 124 -4.97 2.12 2.45
N ILE A 125 -3.78 2.32 1.87
CA ILE A 125 -2.82 1.22 1.66
C ILE A 125 -2.22 0.73 2.97
N ALA A 126 -1.88 1.62 3.89
CA ALA A 126 -1.35 1.24 5.20
C ALA A 126 -2.35 0.32 5.94
N VAL A 127 -3.65 0.64 5.90
CA VAL A 127 -4.70 -0.22 6.45
C VAL A 127 -4.73 -1.57 5.75
N LEU A 128 -4.72 -1.62 4.42
CA LEU A 128 -4.72 -2.88 3.68
C LEU A 128 -3.51 -3.76 4.03
N ILE A 129 -2.31 -3.20 4.02
CA ILE A 129 -1.07 -3.90 4.37
C ILE A 129 -1.14 -4.38 5.82
N SER A 130 -1.66 -3.54 6.73
CA SER A 130 -1.73 -3.88 8.15
C SER A 130 -2.61 -5.09 8.44
N VAL A 131 -3.66 -5.31 7.65
CA VAL A 131 -4.57 -6.45 7.77
C VAL A 131 -3.99 -7.67 7.04
N GLN A 132 -3.43 -7.47 5.85
CA GLN A 132 -2.96 -8.56 5.00
C GLN A 132 -1.65 -9.19 5.52
N ALA A 133 -0.70 -8.38 6.01
CA ALA A 133 0.63 -8.85 6.38
C ALA A 133 0.61 -9.92 7.49
N PRO A 134 -0.08 -9.74 8.63
CA PRO A 134 -0.12 -10.76 9.68
C PRO A 134 -0.73 -12.08 9.19
N ILE A 135 -1.76 -11.99 8.33
CA ILE A 135 -2.42 -13.16 7.75
C ILE A 135 -1.46 -13.92 6.82
N PHE A 136 -0.69 -13.20 6.00
CA PHE A 136 0.30 -13.80 5.11
C PHE A 136 1.42 -14.49 5.87
N PHE A 137 1.93 -13.87 6.95
CA PHE A 137 2.93 -14.51 7.81
C PHE A 137 2.38 -15.75 8.53
N LYS A 138 1.12 -15.71 8.97
CA LYS A 138 0.46 -16.85 9.65
C LYS A 138 0.22 -18.03 8.70
N PHE A 139 -0.52 -17.81 7.62
CA PHE A 139 -1.06 -18.90 6.79
C PHE A 139 -0.29 -19.18 5.50
N GLY A 140 0.66 -18.31 5.12
CA GLY A 140 1.33 -18.37 3.82
C GLY A 140 0.44 -17.78 2.71
N TYR A 141 1.07 -17.21 1.69
CA TYR A 141 0.43 -16.50 0.58
C TYR A 141 -0.64 -17.33 -0.14
N MET A 142 -0.37 -18.61 -0.43
CA MET A 142 -1.26 -19.44 -1.25
C MET A 142 -2.64 -19.65 -0.61
N ARG A 143 -2.69 -19.75 0.72
CA ARG A 143 -3.93 -19.93 1.49
C ARG A 143 -4.62 -18.60 1.79
N SER A 144 -3.85 -17.52 1.91
CA SER A 144 -4.35 -16.20 2.30
C SER A 144 -4.69 -15.27 1.14
N ARG A 145 -4.36 -15.62 -0.12
CA ARG A 145 -4.64 -14.75 -1.28
C ARG A 145 -6.12 -14.37 -1.44
N ILE A 146 -7.03 -15.27 -1.10
CA ILE A 146 -8.48 -15.00 -1.11
C ILE A 146 -8.84 -13.94 -0.07
N PHE A 147 -8.22 -13.99 1.11
CA PHE A 147 -8.39 -12.95 2.14
C PHE A 147 -7.86 -11.60 1.68
N ALA A 148 -6.80 -11.55 0.87
CA ALA A 148 -6.31 -10.29 0.31
C ALA A 148 -7.37 -9.63 -0.58
N PHE A 149 -7.97 -10.38 -1.50
CA PHE A 149 -9.07 -9.88 -2.35
C PHE A 149 -10.31 -9.52 -1.52
N LEU A 150 -10.66 -10.33 -0.52
CA LEU A 150 -11.79 -10.06 0.35
C LEU A 150 -11.59 -8.78 1.16
N SER A 151 -10.38 -8.56 1.71
CA SER A 151 -10.05 -7.33 2.45
C SER A 151 -10.16 -6.08 1.57
N LEU A 152 -9.72 -6.18 0.31
CA LEU A 152 -9.84 -5.09 -0.65
C LEU A 152 -11.32 -4.81 -0.96
N GLY A 153 -12.11 -5.84 -1.21
CA GLY A 153 -13.55 -5.71 -1.48
C GLY A 153 -14.35 -5.14 -0.31
N ILE A 154 -14.08 -5.59 0.92
CA ILE A 154 -14.75 -5.08 2.13
C ILE A 154 -14.41 -3.61 2.35
N ILE A 155 -13.14 -3.23 2.28
CA ILE A 155 -12.73 -1.84 2.54
C ILE A 155 -13.25 -0.92 1.42
N ALA A 156 -13.16 -1.33 0.16
CA ALA A 156 -13.74 -0.58 -0.97
C ALA A 156 -15.27 -0.45 -0.83
N GLY A 157 -15.96 -1.52 -0.43
CA GLY A 157 -17.40 -1.52 -0.19
C GLY A 157 -17.82 -0.65 0.99
N LEU A 158 -17.07 -0.67 2.10
CA LEU A 158 -17.31 0.21 3.26
C LEU A 158 -17.16 1.69 2.88
N ILE A 159 -16.14 2.03 2.09
CA ILE A 159 -15.97 3.40 1.59
C ILE A 159 -17.11 3.77 0.64
N GLY A 160 -17.45 2.88 -0.30
CA GLY A 160 -18.54 3.10 -1.26
C GLY A 160 -19.92 3.22 -0.61
N PHE A 161 -20.15 2.54 0.52
CA PHE A 161 -21.44 2.51 1.23
C PHE A 161 -21.53 3.55 2.36
N ALA A 162 -20.44 3.86 3.05
CA ALA A 162 -20.44 4.83 4.15
C ALA A 162 -20.42 6.29 3.67
N LEU A 163 -19.91 6.56 2.47
CA LEU A 163 -19.82 7.93 1.94
C LEU A 163 -21.16 8.52 1.47
N PRO A 164 -22.10 7.78 0.85
CA PRO A 164 -23.35 8.38 0.41
C PRO A 164 -24.31 8.78 1.54
N GLU A 165 -24.35 8.05 2.67
CA GLU A 165 -25.38 8.29 3.70
C GLU A 165 -24.90 9.09 4.91
N ALA A 166 -23.63 8.94 5.35
CA ALA A 166 -23.12 9.68 6.50
C ALA A 166 -22.72 11.15 6.17
N VAL A 167 -22.56 11.45 4.88
CA VAL A 167 -22.01 12.72 4.38
C VAL A 167 -23.07 13.60 3.70
N VAL A 168 -24.19 13.03 3.25
CA VAL A 168 -25.30 13.79 2.62
C VAL A 168 -26.16 14.57 3.62
N GLY A 169 -26.07 14.28 4.92
CA GLY A 169 -26.80 14.98 5.98
C GLY A 169 -25.99 16.00 6.79
N LYS A 170 -24.68 16.14 6.55
CA LYS A 170 -23.79 17.04 7.30
C LYS A 170 -23.03 17.91 6.31
N ASP A 171 -23.01 19.23 6.54
CA ASP A 171 -22.30 20.22 5.72
C ASP A 171 -20.88 19.78 5.34
N ILE A 172 -20.75 19.17 4.17
CA ILE A 172 -19.50 18.69 3.56
C ILE A 172 -18.49 19.83 3.42
N SER A 173 -19.01 21.05 3.27
CA SER A 173 -18.25 22.30 3.26
C SER A 173 -17.38 22.48 4.51
N SER A 174 -17.87 22.15 5.71
CA SER A 174 -17.10 22.31 6.96
C SER A 174 -15.96 21.30 7.10
N VAL A 175 -16.17 20.05 6.67
CA VAL A 175 -15.13 19.00 6.65
C VAL A 175 -14.11 19.29 5.55
N MET A 176 -14.54 19.77 4.39
CA MET A 176 -13.66 20.17 3.29
C MET A 176 -12.89 21.46 3.58
N GLU A 177 -13.45 22.41 4.34
CA GLU A 177 -12.72 23.61 4.79
C GLU A 177 -11.70 23.26 5.88
N MET A 178 -12.04 22.36 6.79
CA MET A 178 -11.07 21.84 7.77
C MET A 178 -9.94 21.09 7.05
N ALA A 179 -10.28 20.29 6.03
CA ALA A 179 -9.36 19.54 5.15
C ALA A 179 -8.34 20.41 4.39
N LYS A 180 -8.61 21.70 4.17
CA LYS A 180 -7.64 22.64 3.57
C LYS A 180 -6.50 23.02 4.50
N SER A 181 -6.59 22.69 5.79
CA SER A 181 -5.48 22.89 6.71
C SER A 181 -4.30 21.98 6.34
N PRO A 182 -3.08 22.52 6.18
CA PRO A 182 -1.89 21.72 5.83
C PRO A 182 -1.53 20.67 6.91
N LEU A 183 -2.15 20.75 8.09
CA LEU A 183 -1.93 19.83 9.21
C LEU A 183 -2.60 18.47 9.01
N ILE A 184 -3.74 18.39 8.32
CA ILE A 184 -4.51 17.13 8.19
C ILE A 184 -3.77 16.05 7.41
N PRO A 185 -3.17 16.34 6.24
CA PRO A 185 -2.37 15.36 5.51
C PRO A 185 -1.21 14.81 6.36
N VAL A 186 -0.56 15.66 7.16
CA VAL A 186 0.52 15.25 8.08
C VAL A 186 0.00 14.28 9.15
N ILE A 187 -1.15 14.59 9.75
CA ILE A 187 -1.80 13.71 10.73
C ILE A 187 -2.14 12.35 10.10
N LEU A 188 -2.68 12.32 8.87
CA LEU A 188 -2.98 11.08 8.15
C LEU A 188 -1.72 10.23 7.92
N LEU A 189 -0.60 10.86 7.56
CA LEU A 189 0.68 10.17 7.39
C LEU A 189 1.20 9.61 8.72
N ILE A 190 1.10 10.36 9.82
CA ILE A 190 1.49 9.88 11.16
C ILE A 190 0.63 8.66 11.56
N ILE A 191 -0.68 8.73 11.36
CA ILE A 191 -1.60 7.61 11.63
C ILE A 191 -1.21 6.40 10.78
N SER A 192 -0.93 6.60 9.49
CA SER A 192 -0.52 5.52 8.60
C SER A 192 0.77 4.83 9.09
N ALA A 193 1.75 5.60 9.56
CA ALA A 193 3.00 5.08 10.10
C ALA A 193 2.76 4.26 11.38
N ILE A 194 1.92 4.76 12.30
CA ILE A 194 1.55 4.04 13.53
C ILE A 194 0.89 2.70 13.19
N ILE A 195 -0.05 2.68 12.25
CA ILE A 195 -0.75 1.46 11.81
C ILE A 195 0.24 0.42 11.28
N VAL A 196 1.20 0.84 10.44
CA VAL A 196 2.22 -0.05 9.89
C VAL A 196 3.13 -0.61 10.99
N VAL A 197 3.54 0.22 11.96
CA VAL A 197 4.37 -0.21 13.10
C VAL A 197 3.63 -1.20 13.99
N VAL A 198 2.37 -0.95 14.31
CA VAL A 198 1.54 -1.88 15.09
C VAL A 198 1.41 -3.22 14.37
N SER A 199 1.16 -3.19 13.06
CA SER A 199 1.05 -4.43 12.27
C SER A 199 2.37 -5.19 12.17
N TYR A 200 3.51 -4.48 12.11
CA TYR A 200 4.84 -5.09 12.18
C TYR A 200 5.03 -5.87 13.49
N CYS A 201 4.70 -5.28 14.64
CA CYS A 201 4.79 -5.95 15.93
C CYS A 201 3.91 -7.20 15.99
N ILE A 202 2.68 -7.13 15.49
CA ILE A 202 1.76 -8.28 15.42
C ILE A 202 2.34 -9.36 14.49
N SER A 203 2.87 -8.97 13.33
CA SER A 203 3.43 -9.88 12.34
C SER A 203 4.66 -10.62 12.86
N LEU A 204 5.53 -9.93 13.60
CA LEU A 204 6.66 -10.54 14.29
C LEU A 204 6.19 -11.59 15.30
N ALA A 205 5.28 -11.22 16.19
CA ALA A 205 4.78 -12.12 17.24
C ALA A 205 4.11 -13.37 16.65
N VAL A 206 3.43 -13.24 15.51
CA VAL A 206 2.80 -14.35 14.79
C VAL A 206 3.84 -15.23 14.09
N PHE A 207 4.85 -14.63 13.46
CA PHE A 207 5.86 -15.38 12.69
C PHE A 207 6.89 -16.08 13.58
N GLU A 208 7.23 -15.52 14.74
CA GLU A 208 8.13 -16.17 15.70
C GLU A 208 7.53 -17.44 16.31
N LYS A 209 6.23 -17.41 16.63
CA LYS A 209 5.47 -18.56 17.17
C LYS A 209 5.19 -19.66 16.15
N LYS A 210 5.49 -19.42 14.88
CA LYS A 210 5.34 -20.43 13.83
C LYS A 210 6.55 -21.34 13.86
N ASP A 211 6.40 -22.51 14.46
CA ASP A 211 7.36 -23.61 14.33
C ASP A 211 7.36 -24.07 12.87
N ILE A 212 8.57 -24.15 12.29
CA ILE A 212 8.82 -24.54 10.90
C ILE A 212 9.25 -26.00 10.90
#